data_AF-A0A523TFY8-F1
#
_entry.id   AF-A0A523TFY8-F1
#
_cell.length_a   1.000
_cell.length_b   1.000
_cell.length_c   1.000
_cell.angle_alpha   90.00
_cell.angle_beta   90.00
_cell.angle_gamma   90.00
#
_symmetry.space_group_name_H-M   'P 1'
#
loop_
_entity.id
_entity.type
_entity.pdbx_description
1 polymer ?
#
loop_
_entity_poly.entity_id
_entity_poly.type
_entity_poly.pdbx_seq_one_letter_code
_entity_poly.pdbx_strand_id
1 'polypeptide(L)'
;MTKKTIHSETKEQDLTRLEKTSQNSDTFEKIEDENNEVPIIELDQLEADEAIGELFEKINPLTIPSVIVGIILLIITFTNVLAGHPIWTIIIGFSGGLAFVFGCSDLIIFGVKGIGKKLNWSEYFMGIFAAIGADSSDMVVVIILLTRAKKLSATGLAENIALANNLTLTSITLVLTTVLINTLILGITMLVITRKKPFKLPQQLTQTESNLVLAMTIFSLILMVFGFTHNSLDIAQFDRAFEGVIGVALLSFYILFILFMIGDAKAKSTGKIGPQTLITEYFPEENGEKHEKDNDEIKESKLKKFVKNIFGNNHEDEEGEQFVALRRFPWYILVIAFIVGIAGIVFGGTMISDSIESGLGIISMPILVYSVIVGFVSSAPEATITMRAILDPEKENTEIGLVHQVSSINQTFFLLFGFPFLFASIININIPVALDTTLVFTGIFVISLALHLMIIDDNHFDRVEGTLILLASITSLLALGVVGGLLN
;
A
#
# COMPACT_ATOMS: atom_id res chain seq x y z
N MET A 1 12.42 2.34 86.74
CA MET A 1 11.90 2.47 85.36
C MET A 1 11.55 1.06 84.88
N THR A 2 10.30 0.60 85.03
CA THR A 2 9.24 0.53 83.98
C THR A 2 9.71 -0.23 82.73
N LYS A 3 9.04 -1.26 82.18
CA LYS A 3 7.69 -1.83 82.37
C LYS A 3 7.56 -3.07 81.43
N LYS A 4 6.71 -4.03 81.81
CA LYS A 4 5.76 -4.85 80.98
C LYS A 4 6.29 -5.81 79.89
N THR A 5 6.08 -7.14 80.03
CA THR A 5 4.98 -8.02 79.49
C THR A 5 4.84 -8.00 77.96
N ILE A 6 4.65 -9.13 77.26
CA ILE A 6 3.36 -9.85 77.12
C ILE A 6 3.56 -11.28 76.51
N HIS A 7 2.70 -12.20 76.98
CA HIS A 7 2.34 -13.54 76.48
C HIS A 7 1.77 -13.60 75.05
N SER A 8 1.85 -14.76 74.38
CA SER A 8 0.66 -15.31 73.71
C SER A 8 0.73 -16.84 73.60
N GLU A 9 -0.22 -17.49 74.27
CA GLU A 9 -0.63 -18.87 74.09
C GLU A 9 -1.53 -19.04 72.86
N THR A 10 -1.38 -20.19 72.21
CA THR A 10 -2.37 -21.11 71.63
C THR A 10 -3.83 -20.65 71.43
N LYS A 11 -4.40 -20.93 70.25
CA LYS A 11 -5.76 -21.48 70.14
C LYS A 11 -6.05 -22.24 68.84
N GLU A 12 -6.33 -23.54 69.02
CA GLU A 12 -7.25 -24.35 68.21
C GLU A 12 -8.67 -23.75 68.21
N GLN A 13 -9.51 -24.22 67.27
CA GLN A 13 -10.92 -23.89 66.92
C GLN A 13 -10.96 -23.18 65.55
N ASP A 14 -11.60 -23.65 64.48
CA ASP A 14 -12.79 -24.48 64.33
C ASP A 14 -12.70 -25.33 63.06
N LEU A 15 -12.86 -26.64 63.22
CA LEU A 15 -12.89 -27.64 62.16
C LEU A 15 -14.20 -28.42 62.31
N THR A 16 -15.33 -27.77 62.04
CA THR A 16 -16.66 -28.42 62.00
C THR A 16 -17.66 -27.53 61.26
N ARG A 17 -17.61 -27.49 59.93
CA ARG A 17 -18.76 -27.01 59.13
C ARG A 17 -18.71 -27.32 57.63
N LEU A 18 -18.39 -28.55 57.24
CA LEU A 18 -18.61 -29.00 55.86
C LEU A 18 -19.11 -30.44 55.84
N GLU A 19 -20.33 -30.64 56.31
CA GLU A 19 -21.14 -31.81 55.96
C GLU A 19 -22.62 -31.41 56.07
N LYS A 20 -23.42 -31.82 55.08
CA LYS A 20 -24.80 -31.41 54.75
C LYS A 20 -24.82 -30.16 53.87
N THR A 21 -25.14 -30.23 52.58
CA THR A 21 -26.40 -30.78 52.08
C THR A 21 -26.25 -31.14 50.60
N SER A 22 -26.30 -32.44 50.31
CA SER A 22 -26.73 -32.97 49.02
C SER A 22 -28.25 -33.04 49.07
N GLN A 23 -28.92 -32.37 48.12
CA GLN A 23 -30.25 -32.66 47.54
C GLN A 23 -30.90 -31.35 47.08
N ASN A 24 -30.87 -31.13 45.76
CA ASN A 24 -32.05 -30.74 45.01
C ASN A 24 -31.74 -30.91 43.52
N SER A 25 -32.25 -32.01 42.96
CA SER A 25 -32.65 -32.05 41.56
C SER A 25 -33.90 -31.19 41.39
N ASP A 26 -34.20 -30.86 40.13
CA ASP A 26 -35.44 -30.25 39.65
C ASP A 26 -35.43 -28.72 39.58
N THR A 27 -34.72 -28.18 38.59
CA THR A 27 -35.32 -27.37 37.50
C THR A 27 -34.24 -27.05 36.47
N PHE A 28 -34.27 -27.74 35.33
CA PHE A 28 -33.63 -27.23 34.11
C PHE A 28 -34.49 -26.07 33.63
N GLU A 29 -34.20 -24.88 34.14
CA GLU A 29 -34.68 -23.66 33.52
C GLU A 29 -33.91 -23.53 32.20
N LYS A 30 -34.66 -23.76 31.14
CA LYS A 30 -34.26 -23.52 29.76
C LYS A 30 -34.01 -22.02 29.67
N ILE A 31 -32.76 -21.60 29.83
CA ILE A 31 -32.34 -20.26 29.42
C ILE A 31 -32.46 -20.30 27.90
N GLU A 32 -33.64 -19.88 27.42
CA GLU A 32 -33.78 -19.40 26.06
C GLU A 32 -32.75 -18.29 25.95
N ASP A 33 -31.71 -18.53 25.13
CA ASP A 33 -30.89 -17.48 24.56
C ASP A 33 -31.87 -16.52 23.89
N GLU A 34 -32.30 -15.50 24.64
CA GLU A 34 -32.94 -14.33 24.07
C GLU A 34 -31.95 -13.83 23.03
N ASN A 35 -32.37 -14.00 21.79
CA ASN A 35 -31.82 -13.38 20.60
C ASN A 35 -31.30 -11.98 20.97
N ASN A 36 -30.00 -11.85 21.21
CA ASN A 36 -29.24 -10.65 20.93
C ASN A 36 -29.19 -10.50 19.40
N GLU A 37 -30.37 -10.37 18.79
CA GLU A 37 -30.52 -9.72 17.50
C GLU A 37 -30.11 -8.28 17.74
N VAL A 38 -28.82 -8.03 17.51
CA VAL A 38 -28.30 -6.67 17.33
C VAL A 38 -29.30 -5.96 16.42
N PRO A 39 -29.95 -4.88 16.87
CA PRO A 39 -30.99 -4.24 16.08
C PRO A 39 -30.39 -3.91 14.72
N ILE A 40 -30.94 -4.53 13.67
CA ILE A 40 -30.64 -4.16 12.30
C ILE A 40 -31.25 -2.78 12.14
N ILE A 41 -30.45 -1.75 12.39
CA ILE A 41 -30.80 -0.38 12.06
C ILE A 41 -30.90 -0.37 10.54
N GLU A 42 -32.12 -0.44 10.02
CA GLU A 42 -32.43 -0.14 8.63
C GLU A 42 -32.04 1.32 8.40
N LEU A 43 -30.82 1.52 7.92
CA LEU A 43 -30.36 2.82 7.46
C LEU A 43 -31.10 3.12 6.16
N ASP A 44 -31.89 4.20 6.17
CA ASP A 44 -32.53 4.72 4.98
C ASP A 44 -31.47 4.89 3.87
N GLN A 45 -31.78 4.31 2.70
CA GLN A 45 -30.92 4.46 1.54
C GLN A 45 -31.00 5.90 1.05
N LEU A 46 -29.86 6.51 0.77
CA LEU A 46 -29.81 7.85 0.17
C LEU A 46 -30.53 7.84 -1.17
N GLU A 47 -31.35 8.87 -1.41
CA GLU A 47 -31.87 9.13 -2.75
C GLU A 47 -30.71 9.43 -3.72
N ALA A 48 -30.93 9.23 -5.01
CA ALA A 48 -29.85 9.23 -5.99
C ALA A 48 -29.11 10.57 -6.08
N ASP A 49 -29.83 11.68 -5.92
CA ASP A 49 -29.32 13.05 -5.92
C ASP A 49 -28.54 13.39 -4.64
N GLU A 50 -29.05 12.99 -3.47
CA GLU A 50 -28.33 13.13 -2.20
C GLU A 50 -27.06 12.29 -2.19
N ALA A 51 -27.12 11.05 -2.68
CA ALA A 51 -25.97 10.18 -2.80
C ALA A 51 -24.90 10.76 -3.73
N ILE A 52 -25.29 11.43 -4.82
CA ILE A 52 -24.34 12.12 -5.69
C ILE A 52 -23.69 13.30 -4.96
N GLY A 53 -24.47 14.10 -4.22
CA GLY A 53 -23.93 15.19 -3.39
C GLY A 53 -22.89 14.69 -2.39
N GLU A 54 -23.24 13.65 -1.64
CA GLU A 54 -22.35 13.05 -0.65
C GLU A 54 -21.12 12.37 -1.27
N LEU A 55 -21.25 11.81 -2.48
CA LEU A 55 -20.12 11.30 -3.26
C LEU A 55 -19.09 12.41 -3.51
N PHE A 56 -19.57 13.58 -3.94
CA PHE A 56 -18.71 14.74 -4.24
C PHE A 56 -18.01 15.29 -3.00
N GLU A 57 -18.63 15.22 -1.84
CA GLU A 57 -18.04 15.66 -0.57
C GLU A 57 -16.98 14.67 -0.06
N LYS A 58 -17.17 13.37 -0.30
CA LYS A 58 -16.29 12.32 0.23
C LYS A 58 -15.09 11.98 -0.63
N ILE A 59 -15.18 12.20 -1.94
CA ILE A 59 -14.03 11.99 -2.82
C ILE A 59 -13.03 13.14 -2.65
N ASN A 60 -11.75 12.88 -2.90
CA ASN A 60 -10.72 13.92 -2.91
C ASN A 60 -11.14 15.08 -3.85
N PRO A 61 -11.06 16.34 -3.40
CA PRO A 61 -11.47 17.50 -4.21
C PRO A 61 -10.71 17.62 -5.54
N LEU A 62 -9.53 16.99 -5.64
CA LEU A 62 -8.74 16.95 -6.87
C LEU A 62 -9.20 15.88 -7.86
N THR A 63 -9.96 14.87 -7.45
CA THR A 63 -10.39 13.77 -8.32
C THR A 63 -11.22 14.26 -9.50
N ILE A 64 -12.23 15.10 -9.27
CA ILE A 64 -13.14 15.55 -10.33
C ILE A 64 -12.43 16.48 -11.32
N PRO A 65 -11.67 17.51 -10.87
CA PRO A 65 -10.82 18.28 -11.78
C PRO A 65 -9.88 17.39 -12.59
N SER A 66 -9.27 16.39 -11.96
CA SER A 66 -8.35 15.47 -12.63
C SER A 66 -9.04 14.64 -13.72
N VAL A 67 -10.23 14.09 -13.45
CA VAL A 67 -11.03 13.37 -14.44
C VAL A 67 -11.46 14.30 -15.58
N ILE A 68 -11.92 15.51 -15.28
CA ILE A 68 -12.32 16.50 -16.31
C ILE A 68 -11.14 16.86 -17.20
N VAL A 69 -9.97 17.15 -16.61
CA VAL A 69 -8.74 17.43 -17.35
C VAL A 69 -8.37 16.22 -18.21
N GLY A 70 -8.41 15.00 -17.67
CA GLY A 70 -8.20 13.77 -18.41
C GLY A 70 -9.10 13.64 -19.64
N ILE A 71 -10.41 13.90 -19.49
CA ILE A 71 -11.38 13.86 -20.61
C ILE A 71 -11.05 14.90 -21.67
N ILE A 72 -10.76 16.13 -21.27
CA ILE A 72 -10.41 17.21 -22.23
C ILE A 72 -9.16 16.82 -23.02
N LEU A 73 -8.11 16.35 -22.34
CA LEU A 73 -6.86 15.96 -22.97
C LEU A 73 -7.03 14.71 -23.85
N LEU A 74 -7.90 13.76 -23.47
CA LEU A 74 -8.28 12.62 -24.31
C LEU A 74 -8.95 13.06 -25.61
N ILE A 75 -9.89 14.00 -25.54
CA ILE A 75 -10.55 14.55 -26.74
C ILE A 75 -9.52 15.23 -27.64
N ILE A 76 -8.58 15.99 -27.08
CA ILE A 76 -7.49 16.62 -27.86
C ILE A 76 -6.62 15.57 -28.55
N THR A 77 -6.24 14.51 -27.84
CA THR A 77 -5.44 13.41 -28.42
C THR A 77 -6.23 12.67 -29.52
N PHE A 78 -7.51 12.38 -29.30
CA PHE A 78 -8.33 11.62 -30.25
C PHE A 78 -8.69 12.41 -31.51
N THR A 79 -8.84 13.73 -31.39
CA THR A 79 -9.17 14.61 -32.53
C THR A 79 -7.96 14.87 -33.45
N ASN A 80 -6.77 14.35 -33.13
CA ASN A 80 -5.54 14.52 -33.90
C ASN A 80 -5.17 15.99 -34.17
N VAL A 81 -5.63 16.92 -33.33
CA VAL A 81 -5.32 18.36 -33.45
C VAL A 81 -3.80 18.62 -33.38
N LEU A 82 -3.05 17.70 -32.76
CA LEU A 82 -1.61 17.79 -32.57
C LEU A 82 -0.79 16.92 -33.54
N ALA A 83 -1.38 16.41 -34.63
CA ALA A 83 -0.71 15.48 -35.55
C ALA A 83 0.62 16.00 -36.14
N GLY A 84 0.85 17.32 -36.19
CA GLY A 84 2.11 17.94 -36.61
C GLY A 84 3.10 18.26 -35.48
N HIS A 85 2.75 17.93 -34.24
CA HIS A 85 3.45 18.35 -33.03
C HIS A 85 3.69 17.16 -32.09
N PRO A 86 4.69 16.30 -32.39
CA PRO A 86 4.89 15.04 -31.66
C PRO A 86 5.21 15.26 -30.17
N ILE A 87 6.02 16.28 -29.84
CA ILE A 87 6.35 16.61 -28.45
C ILE A 87 5.08 16.97 -27.66
N TRP A 88 4.21 17.80 -28.23
CA TRP A 88 2.95 18.19 -27.57
C TRP A 88 1.99 17.02 -27.44
N THR A 89 1.94 16.13 -28.44
CA THR A 89 1.15 14.89 -28.36
C THR A 89 1.62 14.02 -27.20
N ILE A 90 2.93 13.85 -27.03
CA ILE A 90 3.52 13.10 -25.91
C ILE A 90 3.16 13.76 -24.57
N ILE A 91 3.40 15.06 -24.41
CA ILE A 91 3.15 15.79 -23.15
C ILE A 91 1.67 15.77 -22.78
N ILE A 92 0.77 16.01 -23.75
CA ILE A 92 -0.68 16.05 -23.51
C ILE A 92 -1.24 14.65 -23.26
N GLY A 93 -0.83 13.65 -24.06
CA GLY A 93 -1.20 12.26 -23.83
C GLY A 93 -0.76 11.78 -22.45
N PHE A 94 0.47 12.11 -22.07
CA PHE A 94 1.04 11.68 -20.80
C PHE A 94 0.35 12.39 -19.64
N SER A 95 0.20 13.71 -19.68
CA SER A 95 -0.48 14.49 -18.64
C SER A 95 -1.95 14.10 -18.49
N GLY A 96 -2.66 13.87 -19.59
CA GLY A 96 -4.05 13.43 -19.59
C GLY A 96 -4.22 12.03 -19.03
N GLY A 97 -3.31 11.12 -19.37
CA GLY A 97 -3.30 9.77 -18.83
C GLY A 97 -2.99 9.74 -17.32
N LEU A 98 -2.03 10.54 -16.87
CA LEU A 98 -1.72 10.72 -15.45
C LEU A 98 -2.92 11.29 -14.66
N ALA A 99 -3.60 12.29 -15.23
CA ALA A 99 -4.78 12.87 -14.61
C ALA A 99 -5.93 11.84 -14.49
N PHE A 100 -6.13 10.98 -15.49
CA PHE A 100 -7.08 9.88 -15.38
C PHE A 100 -6.69 8.87 -14.31
N VAL A 101 -5.43 8.41 -14.32
CA VAL A 101 -4.96 7.43 -13.34
C VAL A 101 -5.17 7.95 -11.92
N PHE A 102 -4.78 9.19 -11.64
CA PHE A 102 -4.96 9.79 -10.33
C PHE A 102 -6.44 9.86 -9.92
N GLY A 103 -7.29 10.48 -10.74
CA GLY A 103 -8.70 10.67 -10.37
C GLY A 103 -9.50 9.35 -10.33
N CYS A 104 -9.24 8.44 -11.27
CA CYS A 104 -9.99 7.19 -11.35
C CYS A 104 -9.57 6.16 -10.31
N SER A 105 -8.33 6.22 -9.79
CA SER A 105 -7.90 5.36 -8.68
C SER A 105 -8.70 5.65 -7.40
N ASP A 106 -8.97 6.91 -7.09
CA ASP A 106 -9.82 7.30 -5.96
C ASP A 106 -11.26 6.75 -6.10
N LEU A 107 -11.81 6.75 -7.32
CA LEU A 107 -13.14 6.18 -7.59
C LEU A 107 -13.17 4.66 -7.36
N ILE A 108 -12.09 3.95 -7.72
CA ILE A 108 -11.98 2.51 -7.46
C ILE A 108 -11.91 2.26 -5.95
N ILE A 109 -11.06 2.99 -5.22
CA ILE A 109 -10.92 2.86 -3.77
C ILE A 109 -12.28 3.10 -3.09
N PHE A 110 -12.99 4.16 -3.49
CA PHE A 110 -14.33 4.46 -2.99
C PHE A 110 -15.32 3.33 -3.28
N GLY A 111 -15.37 2.86 -4.53
CA GLY A 111 -16.25 1.77 -4.94
C GLY A 111 -15.98 0.47 -4.17
N VAL A 112 -14.72 0.08 -4.01
CA VAL A 112 -14.31 -1.11 -3.26
C VAL A 112 -14.68 -1.00 -1.78
N LYS A 113 -14.38 0.13 -1.13
CA LYS A 113 -14.73 0.34 0.29
C LYS A 113 -16.24 0.29 0.49
N GLY A 114 -17.01 0.93 -0.37
CA GLY A 114 -18.48 0.91 -0.30
C GLY A 114 -19.06 -0.49 -0.50
N ILE A 115 -18.60 -1.22 -1.53
CA ILE A 115 -19.05 -2.60 -1.80
C ILE A 115 -18.68 -3.51 -0.63
N GLY A 116 -17.44 -3.43 -0.14
CA GLY A 116 -16.96 -4.25 0.95
C GLY A 116 -17.75 -4.05 2.24
N LYS A 117 -18.08 -2.80 2.59
CA LYS A 117 -18.91 -2.51 3.77
C LYS A 117 -20.32 -3.08 3.63
N LYS A 118 -20.93 -3.03 2.43
CA LYS A 118 -22.25 -3.65 2.21
C LYS A 118 -22.23 -5.17 2.27
N LEU A 119 -21.12 -5.80 1.90
CA LEU A 119 -20.91 -7.24 2.01
C LEU A 119 -20.38 -7.68 3.38
N ASN A 120 -20.26 -6.76 4.34
CA ASN A 120 -19.66 -7.00 5.65
C ASN A 120 -18.26 -7.64 5.54
N TRP A 121 -17.45 -7.19 4.58
CA TRP A 121 -16.05 -7.59 4.50
C TRP A 121 -15.29 -7.04 5.71
N SER A 122 -14.26 -7.77 6.15
CA SER A 122 -13.36 -7.27 7.18
C SER A 122 -12.58 -6.05 6.64
N GLU A 123 -12.23 -5.13 7.53
CA GLU A 123 -11.48 -3.90 7.16
C GLU A 123 -10.16 -4.22 6.50
N TYR A 124 -9.49 -5.27 6.98
CA TYR A 124 -8.31 -5.82 6.35
C TYR A 124 -8.54 -6.25 4.89
N PHE A 125 -9.62 -6.98 4.61
CA PHE A 125 -9.92 -7.45 3.25
C PHE A 125 -10.31 -6.30 2.32
N MET A 126 -11.06 -5.32 2.81
CA MET A 126 -11.33 -4.09 2.06
C MET A 126 -10.06 -3.31 1.77
N GLY A 127 -9.14 -3.22 2.73
CA GLY A 127 -7.83 -2.60 2.57
C GLY A 127 -7.04 -3.23 1.43
N ILE A 128 -6.96 -4.56 1.40
CA ILE A 128 -6.26 -5.29 0.33
C ILE A 128 -6.87 -4.98 -1.05
N PHE A 129 -8.19 -5.10 -1.21
CA PHE A 129 -8.81 -4.84 -2.52
C PHE A 129 -8.71 -3.37 -2.93
N ALA A 130 -8.78 -2.44 -1.98
CA ALA A 130 -8.61 -1.02 -2.26
C ALA A 130 -7.17 -0.74 -2.72
N ALA A 131 -6.18 -1.33 -2.06
CA ALA A 131 -4.78 -1.21 -2.44
C ALA A 131 -4.52 -1.85 -3.81
N ILE A 132 -5.08 -3.04 -4.10
CA ILE A 132 -4.98 -3.65 -5.45
C ILE A 132 -5.64 -2.72 -6.49
N GLY A 133 -6.73 -2.06 -6.12
CA GLY A 133 -7.39 -1.06 -6.94
C GLY A 133 -6.50 0.15 -7.24
N ALA A 134 -5.75 0.64 -6.26
CA ALA A 134 -4.80 1.75 -6.42
C ALA A 134 -3.62 1.35 -7.35
N ASP A 135 -3.03 0.18 -7.08
CA ASP A 135 -1.95 -0.41 -7.88
C ASP A 135 -2.39 -0.82 -9.29
N SER A 136 -3.70 -0.93 -9.55
CA SER A 136 -4.23 -1.40 -10.84
C SER A 136 -3.81 -0.51 -12.01
N SER A 137 -3.53 0.77 -11.74
CA SER A 137 -3.04 1.72 -12.74
C SER A 137 -1.68 1.32 -13.31
N ASP A 138 -0.72 1.01 -12.44
CA ASP A 138 0.60 0.53 -12.83
C ASP A 138 0.51 -0.82 -13.56
N MET A 139 -0.34 -1.74 -13.07
CA MET A 139 -0.58 -3.01 -13.76
C MET A 139 -1.08 -2.80 -15.18
N VAL A 140 -2.06 -1.93 -15.39
CA VAL A 140 -2.65 -1.68 -16.70
C VAL A 140 -1.62 -1.07 -17.67
N VAL A 141 -0.83 -0.09 -17.21
CA VAL A 141 0.25 0.48 -18.03
C VAL A 141 1.25 -0.61 -18.43
N VAL A 142 1.69 -1.43 -17.48
CA VAL A 142 2.64 -2.53 -17.75
C VAL A 142 2.07 -3.57 -18.72
N ILE A 143 0.80 -3.98 -18.56
CA ILE A 143 0.12 -4.91 -19.47
C ILE A 143 0.12 -4.36 -20.90
N ILE A 144 -0.21 -3.08 -21.06
CA ILE A 144 -0.30 -2.42 -22.37
C ILE A 144 1.09 -2.35 -23.01
N LEU A 145 2.12 -1.92 -22.25
CA LEU A 145 3.50 -1.85 -22.72
C LEU A 145 4.03 -3.22 -23.17
N LEU A 146 3.86 -4.26 -22.35
CA LEU A 146 4.28 -5.63 -22.67
C LEU A 146 3.53 -6.19 -23.88
N THR A 147 2.23 -5.91 -23.99
CA THR A 147 1.42 -6.34 -25.14
C THR A 147 1.87 -5.64 -26.44
N ARG A 148 2.22 -4.35 -26.37
CA ARG A 148 2.77 -3.60 -27.52
C ARG A 148 4.14 -4.10 -27.92
N ALA A 149 5.02 -4.32 -26.94
CA ALA A 149 6.34 -4.90 -27.16
C ALA A 149 6.24 -6.25 -27.87
N LYS A 150 5.29 -7.12 -27.47
CA LYS A 150 5.04 -8.39 -28.15
C LYS A 150 4.62 -8.21 -29.61
N LYS A 151 3.70 -7.27 -29.88
CA LYS A 151 3.23 -6.98 -31.24
C LYS A 151 4.36 -6.48 -32.13
N LEU A 152 5.22 -5.60 -31.62
CA LEU A 152 6.38 -5.07 -32.32
C LEU A 152 7.44 -6.16 -32.57
N SER A 153 7.74 -6.99 -31.57
CA SER A 153 8.66 -8.12 -31.71
C SER A 153 8.20 -9.11 -32.79
N ALA A 154 6.88 -9.36 -32.88
CA ALA A 154 6.30 -10.26 -33.86
C ALA A 154 6.45 -9.81 -35.32
N THR A 155 6.76 -8.53 -35.59
CA THR A 155 6.98 -8.06 -36.97
C THR A 155 8.33 -8.48 -37.54
N GLY A 156 9.29 -8.90 -36.70
CA GLY A 156 10.62 -9.34 -37.11
C GLY A 156 11.53 -8.25 -37.69
N LEU A 157 11.12 -6.97 -37.63
CA LEU A 157 11.93 -5.84 -38.08
C LEU A 157 12.90 -5.43 -36.97
N ALA A 158 14.18 -5.24 -37.31
CA ALA A 158 15.23 -4.94 -36.33
C ALA A 158 14.91 -3.70 -35.47
N GLU A 159 14.41 -2.63 -36.09
CA GLU A 159 13.99 -1.39 -35.40
C GLU A 159 12.84 -1.64 -34.42
N ASN A 160 11.85 -2.43 -34.81
CA ASN A 160 10.71 -2.78 -33.95
C ASN A 160 11.13 -3.70 -32.79
N ILE A 161 12.10 -4.59 -33.01
CA ILE A 161 12.65 -5.44 -31.95
C ILE A 161 13.40 -4.58 -30.92
N ALA A 162 14.18 -3.59 -31.36
CA ALA A 162 14.85 -2.66 -30.46
C ALA A 162 13.84 -1.85 -29.62
N LEU A 163 12.80 -1.31 -30.27
CA LEU A 163 11.72 -0.60 -29.56
C LEU A 163 10.96 -1.53 -28.60
N ALA A 164 10.68 -2.77 -29.01
CA ALA A 164 10.05 -3.77 -28.14
C ALA A 164 10.88 -4.03 -26.88
N ASN A 165 12.20 -4.19 -27.01
CA ASN A 165 13.08 -4.38 -25.86
C ASN A 165 13.05 -3.16 -24.92
N ASN A 166 13.05 -1.94 -25.47
CA ASN A 166 12.94 -0.72 -24.69
C ASN A 166 11.59 -0.61 -23.95
N LEU A 167 10.49 -0.99 -24.59
CA LEU A 167 9.16 -1.01 -23.95
C LEU A 167 9.10 -2.04 -22.82
N THR A 168 9.64 -3.25 -23.03
CA THR A 168 9.72 -4.27 -21.99
C THR A 168 10.57 -3.79 -20.82
N LEU A 169 11.75 -3.24 -21.09
CA LEU A 169 12.64 -2.68 -20.06
C LEU A 169 11.95 -1.54 -19.29
N THR A 170 11.22 -0.67 -19.99
CA THR A 170 10.43 0.41 -19.38
C THR A 170 9.37 -0.14 -18.44
N SER A 171 8.67 -1.19 -18.83
CA SER A 171 7.60 -1.78 -18.01
C SER A 171 8.11 -2.30 -16.66
N ILE A 172 9.27 -2.98 -16.65
CA ILE A 172 9.88 -3.49 -15.43
C ILE A 172 10.51 -2.36 -14.61
N THR A 173 11.16 -1.41 -15.27
CA THR A 173 11.78 -0.26 -14.60
C THR A 173 10.74 0.62 -13.93
N LEU A 174 9.57 0.81 -14.53
CA LEU A 174 8.44 1.55 -13.97
C LEU A 174 8.03 0.96 -12.62
N VAL A 175 7.72 -0.34 -12.58
CA VAL A 175 7.32 -1.03 -11.33
C VAL A 175 8.39 -0.93 -10.25
N LEU A 176 9.65 -1.16 -10.62
CA LEU A 176 10.75 -1.07 -9.69
C LEU A 176 10.94 0.35 -9.14
N THR A 177 10.68 1.34 -9.98
CA THR A 177 10.72 2.76 -9.59
C THR A 177 9.57 3.09 -8.63
N THR A 178 8.37 2.54 -8.83
CA THR A 178 7.25 2.67 -7.88
C THR A 178 7.64 2.13 -6.49
N VAL A 179 8.29 0.95 -6.41
CA VAL A 179 8.78 0.41 -5.12
C VAL A 179 9.78 1.37 -4.45
N LEU A 180 10.73 1.91 -5.22
CA LEU A 180 11.71 2.86 -4.69
C LEU A 180 11.06 4.18 -4.23
N ILE A 181 10.04 4.67 -4.95
CA ILE A 181 9.32 5.89 -4.58
C ILE A 181 8.49 5.66 -3.32
N ASN A 182 7.79 4.52 -3.20
CA ASN A 182 7.07 4.15 -1.98
C ASN A 182 8.04 4.03 -0.78
N THR A 183 9.25 3.54 -1.01
CA THR A 183 10.27 3.53 0.05
C THR A 183 10.84 4.91 0.36
N LEU A 184 11.01 5.76 -0.65
CA LEU A 184 11.39 7.16 -0.45
C LEU A 184 10.36 7.90 0.40
N ILE A 185 9.06 7.69 0.13
CA ILE A 185 7.97 8.23 0.94
C ILE A 185 8.06 7.72 2.38
N LEU A 186 8.32 6.42 2.58
CA LEU A 186 8.55 5.87 3.93
C LEU A 186 9.72 6.57 4.65
N GLY A 187 10.84 6.79 3.97
CA GLY A 187 11.98 7.53 4.54
C GLY A 187 11.62 8.95 4.96
N ILE A 188 10.85 9.69 4.14
CA ILE A 188 10.35 11.03 4.48
C ILE A 188 9.42 10.96 5.70
N THR A 189 8.49 10.02 5.67
CA THR A 189 7.53 9.75 6.75
C THR A 189 8.24 9.50 8.09
N MET A 190 9.24 8.61 8.09
CA MET A 190 10.04 8.31 9.29
C MET A 190 10.71 9.59 9.83
N LEU A 191 11.28 10.44 8.97
CA LEU A 191 11.89 11.71 9.40
C LEU A 191 10.89 12.69 9.99
N VAL A 192 9.65 12.73 9.48
CA VAL A 192 8.59 13.60 10.00
C VAL A 192 8.17 13.16 11.39
N ILE A 193 7.91 11.86 11.58
CA ILE A 193 7.42 11.29 12.83
C ILE A 193 8.50 11.33 13.92
N THR A 194 9.73 10.96 13.58
CA THR A 194 10.85 10.83 14.54
C THR A 194 11.54 12.17 14.86
N ARG A 195 10.97 13.29 14.43
CA ARG A 195 11.61 14.61 14.53
C ARG A 195 12.00 14.99 15.96
N LYS A 196 11.22 14.55 16.95
CA LYS A 196 11.44 14.88 18.37
C LYS A 196 11.97 13.71 19.19
N LYS A 197 11.47 12.50 18.96
CA LYS A 197 11.80 11.30 19.71
C LYS A 197 11.73 10.06 18.80
N PRO A 198 12.47 8.99 19.14
CA PRO A 198 12.28 7.66 18.55
C PRO A 198 10.80 7.27 18.56
N PHE A 199 10.33 6.64 17.49
CA PHE A 199 8.94 6.19 17.37
C PHE A 199 8.87 4.68 17.52
N LYS A 200 8.17 4.19 18.53
CA LYS A 200 7.99 2.74 18.74
C LYS A 200 7.09 2.18 17.64
N LEU A 201 7.54 1.10 17.00
CA LEU A 201 6.80 0.47 15.92
C LEU A 201 5.53 -0.22 16.41
N PRO A 202 4.43 -0.16 15.65
CA PRO A 202 3.23 -0.91 15.96
C PRO A 202 3.49 -2.41 15.81
N GLN A 203 2.86 -3.22 16.68
CA GLN A 203 3.09 -4.67 16.71
C GLN A 203 2.76 -5.37 15.39
N GLN A 204 1.79 -4.86 14.61
CA GLN A 204 1.48 -5.45 13.30
C GLN A 204 2.68 -5.35 12.36
N LEU A 205 3.46 -4.26 12.42
CA LEU A 205 4.63 -4.07 11.57
C LEU A 205 5.77 -5.03 11.96
N THR A 206 5.99 -5.19 13.26
CA THR A 206 7.12 -5.96 13.79
C THR A 206 6.89 -7.47 13.70
N GLN A 207 5.66 -7.93 13.92
CA GLN A 207 5.33 -9.37 13.92
C GLN A 207 4.93 -9.88 12.54
N THR A 208 4.17 -9.10 11.78
CA THR A 208 3.55 -9.57 10.54
C THR A 208 4.32 -9.09 9.31
N GLU A 209 4.48 -7.78 9.16
CA GLU A 209 5.09 -7.19 7.95
C GLU A 209 6.59 -7.47 7.86
N SER A 210 7.30 -7.63 8.98
CA SER A 210 8.73 -7.96 9.01
C SER A 210 9.09 -9.20 8.19
N ASN A 211 8.22 -10.23 8.21
CA ASN A 211 8.43 -11.45 7.44
C ASN A 211 8.31 -11.21 5.93
N LEU A 212 7.41 -10.30 5.50
CA LEU A 212 7.31 -9.89 4.11
C LEU A 212 8.54 -9.08 3.68
N VAL A 213 9.01 -8.17 4.52
CA VAL A 213 10.24 -7.40 4.26
C VAL A 213 11.44 -8.34 4.12
N LEU A 214 11.57 -9.34 4.99
CA LEU A 214 12.61 -10.37 4.88
C LEU A 214 12.53 -11.12 3.56
N ALA A 215 11.33 -11.57 3.17
CA ALA A 215 11.13 -12.24 1.91
C ALA A 215 11.50 -11.33 0.73
N MET A 216 11.12 -10.04 0.78
CA MET A 216 11.54 -9.03 -0.20
C MET A 216 13.06 -8.92 -0.29
N THR A 217 13.76 -8.93 0.84
CA THR A 217 15.24 -8.96 0.89
C THR A 217 15.80 -10.20 0.20
N ILE A 218 15.26 -11.39 0.51
CA ILE A 218 15.72 -12.66 -0.08
C ILE A 218 15.48 -12.66 -1.59
N PHE A 219 14.29 -12.29 -2.06
CA PHE A 219 13.98 -12.26 -3.48
C PHE A 219 14.83 -11.21 -4.22
N SER A 220 15.01 -10.02 -3.64
CA SER A 220 15.86 -8.98 -4.22
C SER A 220 17.32 -9.42 -4.32
N LEU A 221 17.84 -10.13 -3.31
CA LEU A 221 19.17 -10.73 -3.33
C LEU A 221 19.31 -11.76 -4.46
N ILE A 222 18.34 -12.66 -4.59
CA ILE A 222 18.34 -13.69 -5.65
C ILE A 222 18.37 -13.03 -7.03
N LEU A 223 17.49 -12.05 -7.26
CA LEU A 223 17.40 -11.33 -8.54
C LEU A 223 18.66 -10.51 -8.83
N MET A 224 19.24 -9.89 -7.81
CA MET A 224 20.51 -9.16 -7.92
C MET A 224 21.66 -10.10 -8.30
N VAL A 225 21.85 -11.21 -7.59
CA VAL A 225 22.90 -12.19 -7.89
C VAL A 225 22.71 -12.78 -9.28
N PHE A 226 21.47 -13.09 -9.64
CA PHE A 226 21.14 -13.59 -10.96
C PHE A 226 21.46 -12.57 -12.06
N GLY A 227 21.06 -11.32 -11.89
CA GLY A 227 21.30 -10.22 -12.82
C GLY A 227 22.79 -9.98 -13.04
N PHE A 228 23.59 -9.92 -11.96
CA PHE A 228 25.05 -9.78 -12.07
C PHE A 228 25.69 -10.99 -12.77
N THR A 229 25.23 -12.21 -12.47
CA THR A 229 25.75 -13.42 -13.11
C THR A 229 25.45 -13.42 -14.60
N HIS A 230 24.22 -13.08 -15.01
CA HIS A 230 23.82 -13.04 -16.41
C HIS A 230 24.57 -11.95 -17.19
N ASN A 231 24.71 -10.76 -16.60
CA ASN A 231 25.53 -9.69 -17.18
C ASN A 231 26.99 -10.11 -17.33
N SER A 232 27.56 -10.88 -16.39
CA SER A 232 28.95 -11.36 -16.49
C SER A 232 29.15 -12.45 -17.54
N LEU A 233 28.08 -13.14 -17.93
CA LEU A 233 28.07 -14.21 -18.92
C LEU A 233 27.53 -13.77 -20.29
N ASP A 234 27.29 -12.47 -20.47
CA ASP A 234 26.68 -11.87 -21.67
C ASP A 234 25.32 -12.50 -22.06
N ILE A 235 24.55 -12.98 -21.08
CA ILE A 235 23.19 -13.50 -21.30
C ILE A 235 22.21 -12.33 -21.26
N ALA A 236 21.69 -11.95 -22.43
CA ALA A 236 20.91 -10.72 -22.59
C ALA A 236 19.46 -10.78 -22.08
N GLN A 237 18.90 -11.95 -21.80
CA GLN A 237 17.48 -12.13 -21.49
C GLN A 237 17.27 -13.25 -20.47
N PHE A 238 16.23 -13.13 -19.65
CA PHE A 238 15.81 -14.22 -18.78
C PHE A 238 15.24 -15.38 -19.61
N ASP A 239 15.43 -16.61 -19.13
CA ASP A 239 14.70 -17.75 -19.67
C ASP A 239 13.22 -17.63 -19.30
N ARG A 240 12.32 -17.88 -20.27
CA ARG A 240 10.88 -17.69 -20.07
C ARG A 240 10.30 -18.54 -18.95
N ALA A 241 10.79 -19.78 -18.78
CA ALA A 241 10.31 -20.63 -17.71
C ALA A 241 10.77 -20.06 -16.36
N PHE A 242 11.99 -19.54 -16.29
CA PHE A 242 12.51 -18.87 -15.11
C PHE A 242 11.74 -17.59 -14.75
N GLU A 243 11.39 -16.75 -15.73
CA GLU A 243 10.50 -15.58 -15.51
C GLU A 243 9.16 -15.99 -14.91
N GLY A 244 8.55 -17.04 -15.48
CA GLY A 244 7.28 -17.59 -14.99
C GLY A 244 7.40 -18.10 -13.56
N VAL A 245 8.51 -18.79 -13.22
CA VAL A 245 8.77 -19.27 -11.86
C VAL A 245 8.92 -18.11 -10.88
N ILE A 246 9.65 -17.05 -11.23
CA ILE A 246 9.76 -15.84 -10.40
C ILE A 246 8.38 -15.23 -10.14
N GLY A 247 7.61 -15.01 -11.21
CA GLY A 247 6.29 -14.39 -11.11
C GLY A 247 5.32 -15.22 -10.26
N VAL A 248 5.26 -16.54 -10.47
CA VAL A 248 4.44 -17.45 -9.66
C VAL A 248 4.90 -17.47 -8.21
N ALA A 249 6.22 -17.52 -7.94
CA ALA A 249 6.74 -17.57 -6.58
C ALA A 249 6.37 -16.32 -5.77
N LEU A 250 6.58 -15.13 -6.35
CA LEU A 250 6.24 -13.85 -5.69
C LEU A 250 4.74 -13.72 -5.42
N LEU A 251 3.91 -13.99 -6.42
CA LEU A 251 2.44 -13.90 -6.28
C LEU A 251 1.91 -14.95 -5.31
N SER A 252 2.38 -16.19 -5.38
CA SER A 252 1.94 -17.26 -4.49
C SER A 252 2.34 -16.96 -3.06
N PHE A 253 3.55 -16.45 -2.83
CA PHE A 253 4.00 -16.07 -1.49
C PHE A 253 3.09 -14.99 -0.88
N TYR A 254 2.76 -13.94 -1.65
CA TYR A 254 1.88 -12.87 -1.20
C TYR A 254 0.44 -13.32 -0.99
N ILE A 255 -0.12 -14.13 -1.89
CA ILE A 255 -1.46 -14.71 -1.73
C ILE A 255 -1.52 -15.60 -0.48
N LEU A 256 -0.52 -16.45 -0.26
CA LEU A 256 -0.44 -17.29 0.94
C LEU A 256 -0.35 -16.46 2.21
N PHE A 257 0.42 -15.36 2.19
CA PHE A 257 0.49 -14.41 3.29
C PHE A 257 -0.89 -13.77 3.58
N ILE A 258 -1.59 -13.29 2.55
CA ILE A 258 -2.94 -12.73 2.71
C ILE A 258 -3.90 -13.78 3.29
N LEU A 259 -3.86 -15.02 2.79
CA LEU A 259 -4.71 -16.11 3.29
C LEU A 259 -4.40 -16.44 4.76
N PHE A 260 -3.12 -16.45 5.14
CA PHE A 260 -2.70 -16.62 6.52
C PHE A 260 -3.24 -15.51 7.42
N MET A 261 -3.14 -14.26 6.98
CA MET A 261 -3.67 -13.11 7.71
C MET A 261 -5.18 -13.13 7.89
N ILE A 262 -5.91 -13.54 6.85
CA ILE A 262 -7.37 -13.75 6.93
C ILE A 262 -7.70 -14.87 7.94
N GLY A 263 -6.88 -15.93 7.98
CA GLY A 263 -7.02 -17.02 8.94
C GLY A 263 -6.82 -16.57 10.39
N ASP A 264 -5.75 -15.83 10.66
CA ASP A 264 -5.43 -15.32 12.00
C ASP A 264 -6.51 -14.34 12.52
N ALA A 265 -6.99 -13.43 11.65
CA ALA A 265 -8.06 -12.50 12.00
C ALA A 265 -9.37 -13.21 12.40
N LYS A 266 -9.75 -14.29 11.68
CA LYS A 266 -10.93 -15.10 12.02
C LYS A 266 -10.74 -15.89 13.33
N ALA A 267 -9.54 -16.37 13.61
CA ALA A 267 -9.23 -17.06 14.86
C ALA A 267 -9.38 -16.12 16.07
N LYS A 268 -8.91 -14.87 15.93
CA LYS A 268 -9.09 -13.83 16.95
C LYS A 268 -10.55 -13.42 17.15
N SER A 269 -11.36 -13.33 16.07
CA SER A 269 -12.77 -12.90 16.17
C SER A 269 -13.73 -13.96 16.71
N THR A 270 -13.36 -15.25 16.68
CA THR A 270 -14.27 -16.36 17.05
C THR A 270 -14.09 -16.86 18.49
N GLY A 271 -13.26 -16.22 19.31
CA GLY A 271 -13.07 -16.56 20.74
C GLY A 271 -12.55 -17.97 21.02
N LYS A 272 -12.30 -18.79 19.99
CA LYS A 272 -11.69 -20.11 20.11
C LYS A 272 -10.18 -19.95 20.02
N ILE A 273 -9.61 -19.38 21.07
CA ILE A 273 -8.17 -19.24 21.17
C ILE A 273 -7.60 -20.54 21.75
N GLY A 274 -7.03 -21.36 20.86
CA GLY A 274 -6.07 -22.40 21.22
C GLY A 274 -4.75 -21.78 21.73
N PRO A 275 -3.82 -22.58 22.27
CA PRO A 275 -2.86 -22.21 23.33
C PRO A 275 -1.69 -21.27 22.93
N GLN A 276 -1.94 -20.27 22.09
CA GLN A 276 -1.04 -19.13 21.87
C GLN A 276 -1.57 -17.83 22.50
N THR A 277 -2.72 -17.86 23.18
CA THR A 277 -3.15 -16.84 24.17
C THR A 277 -2.31 -16.79 25.44
N LEU A 278 -1.40 -17.75 25.64
CA LEU A 278 -0.58 -17.85 26.85
C LEU A 278 0.67 -16.93 26.84
N ILE A 279 0.76 -15.94 25.94
CA ILE A 279 1.85 -14.93 25.97
C ILE A 279 1.31 -13.49 26.06
N THR A 280 0.07 -13.23 25.68
CA THR A 280 -0.61 -11.95 26.04
C THR A 280 -1.17 -11.95 27.46
N GLU A 281 -1.18 -13.10 28.13
CA GLU A 281 -1.44 -13.21 29.58
C GLU A 281 -0.19 -12.90 30.44
N TYR A 282 0.97 -12.58 29.84
CA TYR A 282 2.24 -12.35 30.57
C TYR A 282 2.69 -10.89 30.73
N PHE A 283 1.98 -9.89 30.20
CA PHE A 283 2.24 -8.48 30.54
C PHE A 283 0.94 -7.65 30.56
N PRO A 284 0.28 -7.50 31.72
CA PRO A 284 -0.67 -6.41 31.91
C PRO A 284 0.11 -5.10 31.96
N GLU A 285 -0.11 -4.18 31.02
CA GLU A 285 0.48 -2.84 31.13
C GLU A 285 -0.13 -2.12 32.34
N GLU A 286 0.76 -1.79 33.29
CA GLU A 286 0.50 -1.06 34.51
C GLU A 286 0.02 0.38 34.23
N ASN A 287 -1.06 0.73 34.92
CA ASN A 287 -1.41 2.05 35.46
C ASN A 287 -0.52 3.26 35.07
N GLY A 288 -1.11 4.15 34.26
CA GLY A 288 -1.25 5.57 34.56
C GLY A 288 0.01 6.39 34.84
N GLU A 289 0.67 6.88 33.78
CA GLU A 289 1.44 8.11 33.85
C GLU A 289 0.67 9.27 33.21
N LYS A 290 0.29 10.24 34.05
CA LYS A 290 -0.20 11.55 33.61
C LYS A 290 0.96 12.31 32.98
N HIS A 291 0.96 12.45 31.66
CA HIS A 291 1.90 13.35 30.99
C HIS A 291 1.42 14.81 31.05
N GLU A 292 2.28 15.60 31.68
CA GLU A 292 2.32 17.05 31.78
C GLU A 292 2.37 17.67 30.37
N LYS A 293 1.46 18.61 30.08
CA LYS A 293 1.48 19.40 28.83
C LYS A 293 2.62 20.40 28.91
N ASP A 294 3.71 20.12 28.19
CA ASP A 294 4.82 21.05 28.06
C ASP A 294 4.59 22.01 26.88
N ASN A 295 4.77 23.30 27.17
CA ASN A 295 4.55 24.43 26.28
C ASN A 295 5.71 24.58 25.28
N ASP A 296 5.53 24.14 24.03
CA ASP A 296 6.46 24.46 22.94
C ASP A 296 5.69 24.77 21.64
N GLU A 297 4.94 25.87 21.67
CA GLU A 297 4.04 26.26 20.58
C GLU A 297 4.28 27.71 20.11
N ILE A 298 5.41 28.00 19.46
CA ILE A 298 5.59 29.32 18.78
C ILE A 298 6.17 29.24 17.34
N LYS A 299 6.69 28.11 16.85
CA LYS A 299 7.22 28.00 15.46
C LYS A 299 6.40 27.14 14.49
N GLU A 300 5.31 26.54 14.95
CA GLU A 300 4.52 25.58 14.17
C GLU A 300 3.46 26.21 13.25
N SER A 301 3.22 27.53 13.36
CA SER A 301 2.04 28.14 12.75
C SER A 301 2.09 28.36 11.24
N LYS A 302 3.25 28.23 10.57
CA LYS A 302 3.32 28.45 9.10
C LYS A 302 3.18 27.16 8.29
N LEU A 303 3.85 26.07 8.69
CA LEU A 303 3.72 24.79 7.99
C LEU A 303 2.35 24.16 8.28
N LYS A 304 1.91 24.17 9.55
CA LYS A 304 0.56 23.70 9.91
C LYS A 304 -0.53 24.54 9.25
N LYS A 305 -0.38 25.88 9.13
CA LYS A 305 -1.36 26.69 8.38
C LYS A 305 -1.32 26.43 6.88
N PHE A 306 -0.16 26.22 6.28
CA PHE A 306 -0.06 25.93 4.85
C PHE A 306 -0.71 24.58 4.52
N VAL A 307 -0.41 23.54 5.31
CA VAL A 307 -1.02 22.20 5.17
C VAL A 307 -2.52 22.24 5.52
N LYS A 308 -2.91 22.89 6.61
CA LYS A 308 -4.34 23.04 6.99
C LYS A 308 -5.13 23.86 5.96
N ASN A 309 -4.52 24.81 5.26
CA ASN A 309 -5.18 25.53 4.17
C ASN A 309 -5.29 24.71 2.88
N ILE A 310 -4.45 23.67 2.69
CA ILE A 310 -4.51 22.78 1.52
C ILE A 310 -5.39 21.55 1.78
N PHE A 311 -5.42 21.05 3.02
CA PHE A 311 -6.03 19.77 3.40
C PHE A 311 -7.10 19.86 4.50
N GLY A 312 -7.45 21.06 4.97
CA GLY A 312 -8.31 21.23 6.15
C GLY A 312 -9.80 21.22 5.84
N ASN A 313 -10.47 20.14 6.24
CA ASN A 313 -11.71 20.19 7.01
C ASN A 313 -11.59 19.21 8.20
N ASN A 314 -12.16 19.58 9.35
CA ASN A 314 -12.07 18.86 10.62
C ASN A 314 -12.91 17.56 10.55
N HIS A 315 -12.28 16.39 10.75
CA HIS A 315 -12.91 15.08 10.51
C HIS A 315 -12.62 14.02 11.61
N GLU A 316 -12.33 14.43 12.85
CA GLU A 316 -12.03 13.50 13.96
C GLU A 316 -13.23 12.56 14.31
N ASP A 317 -14.48 12.95 14.02
CA ASP A 317 -15.66 12.07 14.13
C ASP A 317 -15.99 11.32 12.82
N GLU A 318 -15.22 11.57 11.76
CA GLU A 318 -15.69 11.31 10.41
C GLU A 318 -15.31 9.95 9.84
N GLU A 319 -14.33 9.20 10.36
CA GLU A 319 -14.14 7.83 9.86
C GLU A 319 -15.34 6.96 10.26
N GLY A 320 -15.80 7.03 11.52
CA GLY A 320 -17.01 6.36 11.99
C GLY A 320 -18.28 6.78 11.22
N GLU A 321 -18.44 8.08 10.97
CA GLU A 321 -19.57 8.61 10.19
C GLU A 321 -19.44 8.32 8.69
N GLN A 322 -18.25 8.41 8.09
CA GLN A 322 -17.98 7.99 6.71
C GLN A 322 -18.25 6.49 6.54
N PHE A 323 -17.94 5.67 7.54
CA PHE A 323 -18.23 4.24 7.56
C PHE A 323 -19.73 3.95 7.58
N VAL A 324 -20.49 4.65 8.41
CA VAL A 324 -21.96 4.52 8.43
C VAL A 324 -22.56 5.01 7.11
N ALA A 325 -22.04 6.09 6.57
CA ALA A 325 -22.65 6.74 5.44
C ALA A 325 -22.25 6.10 4.08
N LEU A 326 -21.08 5.46 3.96
CA LEU A 326 -20.75 4.55 2.83
C LEU A 326 -21.77 3.40 2.69
N ARG A 327 -22.33 2.93 3.81
CA ARG A 327 -23.36 1.87 3.80
C ARG A 327 -24.70 2.36 3.24
N ARG A 328 -24.98 3.67 3.31
CA ARG A 328 -26.22 4.31 2.82
C ARG A 328 -26.25 4.48 1.30
N PHE A 329 -25.09 4.52 0.63
CA PHE A 329 -25.03 4.65 -0.82
C PHE A 329 -25.78 3.52 -1.52
N PRO A 330 -26.56 3.79 -2.58
CA PRO A 330 -27.13 2.72 -3.40
C PRO A 330 -26.06 1.84 -4.06
N TRP A 331 -26.32 0.53 -4.13
CA TRP A 331 -25.39 -0.46 -4.72
C TRP A 331 -24.94 -0.10 -6.14
N TYR A 332 -25.85 0.42 -6.97
CA TYR A 332 -25.55 0.75 -8.35
C TYR A 332 -24.57 1.93 -8.46
N ILE A 333 -24.59 2.91 -7.54
CA ILE A 333 -23.64 4.04 -7.57
C ILE A 333 -22.23 3.54 -7.30
N LEU A 334 -22.07 2.66 -6.30
CA LEU A 334 -20.76 2.07 -5.96
C LEU A 334 -20.18 1.25 -7.12
N VAL A 335 -21.03 0.43 -7.76
CA VAL A 335 -20.65 -0.36 -8.94
C VAL A 335 -20.31 0.54 -10.12
N ILE A 336 -21.08 1.59 -10.38
CA ILE A 336 -20.79 2.55 -11.46
C ILE A 336 -19.47 3.28 -11.18
N ALA A 337 -19.24 3.76 -9.95
CA ALA A 337 -17.99 4.41 -9.58
C ALA A 337 -16.79 3.49 -9.81
N PHE A 338 -16.89 2.22 -9.43
CA PHE A 338 -15.87 1.21 -9.68
C PHE A 338 -15.62 0.96 -11.17
N ILE A 339 -16.68 0.79 -11.98
CA ILE A 339 -16.58 0.56 -13.43
C ILE A 339 -15.99 1.78 -14.15
N VAL A 340 -16.44 2.99 -13.80
CA VAL A 340 -15.91 4.25 -14.34
C VAL A 340 -14.44 4.40 -13.96
N GLY A 341 -14.08 4.06 -12.73
CA GLY A 341 -12.70 4.01 -12.27
C GLY A 341 -11.82 3.09 -13.14
N ILE A 342 -12.24 1.83 -13.33
CA ILE A 342 -11.51 0.88 -14.19
C ILE A 342 -11.40 1.40 -15.63
N ALA A 343 -12.50 1.87 -16.21
CA ALA A 343 -12.51 2.37 -17.58
C ALA A 343 -11.53 3.55 -17.74
N GLY A 344 -11.56 4.50 -16.79
CA GLY A 344 -10.66 5.63 -16.78
C GLY A 344 -9.19 5.24 -16.64
N ILE A 345 -8.86 4.24 -15.80
CA ILE A 345 -7.50 3.69 -15.72
C ILE A 345 -7.08 3.05 -17.04
N VAL A 346 -7.96 2.31 -17.72
CA VAL A 346 -7.65 1.71 -19.02
C VAL A 346 -7.39 2.78 -20.10
N PHE A 347 -8.21 3.82 -20.17
CA PHE A 347 -7.98 4.94 -21.08
C PHE A 347 -6.71 5.71 -20.72
N GLY A 348 -6.50 6.01 -19.44
CA GLY A 348 -5.31 6.71 -18.96
C GLY A 348 -4.02 5.93 -19.21
N GLY A 349 -4.03 4.63 -18.90
CA GLY A 349 -2.90 3.74 -19.16
C GLY A 349 -2.58 3.59 -20.64
N THR A 350 -3.61 3.63 -21.51
CA THR A 350 -3.42 3.66 -22.97
C THR A 350 -2.72 4.95 -23.40
N MET A 351 -3.18 6.12 -22.93
CA MET A 351 -2.57 7.41 -23.25
C MET A 351 -1.12 7.50 -22.74
N ILE A 352 -0.84 7.03 -21.51
CA ILE A 352 0.52 6.97 -20.96
C ILE A 352 1.40 6.07 -21.85
N SER A 353 0.91 4.89 -22.20
CA SER A 353 1.67 3.93 -23.02
C SER A 353 1.94 4.44 -24.44
N ASP A 354 0.97 5.12 -25.07
CA ASP A 354 1.14 5.79 -26.37
C ASP A 354 2.21 6.87 -26.31
N SER A 355 2.21 7.68 -25.25
CA SER A 355 3.20 8.71 -25.02
C SER A 355 4.60 8.14 -24.75
N ILE A 356 4.71 7.04 -24.00
CA ILE A 356 5.98 6.35 -23.76
C ILE A 356 6.53 5.77 -25.07
N GLU A 357 5.71 5.05 -25.83
CA GLU A 357 6.12 4.46 -27.11
C GLU A 357 6.57 5.54 -28.12
N SER A 358 5.78 6.59 -28.26
CA SER A 358 6.12 7.74 -29.12
C SER A 358 7.39 8.45 -28.63
N GLY A 359 7.55 8.57 -27.32
CA GLY A 359 8.71 9.17 -26.67
C GLY A 359 10.01 8.42 -26.91
N LEU A 360 9.97 7.10 -26.74
CA LEU A 360 11.10 6.20 -26.99
C LEU A 360 11.44 6.14 -28.48
N GLY A 361 10.42 6.15 -29.36
CA GLY A 361 10.62 6.05 -30.81
C GLY A 361 11.05 7.36 -31.50
N ILE A 362 10.53 8.51 -31.07
CA ILE A 362 10.72 9.79 -31.77
C ILE A 362 11.79 10.66 -31.12
N ILE A 363 11.78 10.76 -29.78
CA ILE A 363 12.62 11.70 -29.03
C ILE A 363 13.81 10.98 -28.38
N SER A 364 13.80 9.64 -28.38
CA SER A 364 14.78 8.81 -27.66
C SER A 364 14.90 9.25 -26.19
N MET A 365 13.78 9.63 -25.57
CA MET A 365 13.78 10.03 -24.16
C MET A 365 14.19 8.83 -23.29
N PRO A 366 15.08 9.00 -22.29
CA PRO A 366 15.54 7.89 -21.47
C PRO A 366 14.37 7.18 -20.77
N ILE A 367 14.37 5.85 -20.81
CA ILE A 367 13.37 4.95 -20.20
C ILE A 367 13.07 5.35 -18.75
N LEU A 368 14.11 5.79 -18.03
CA LEU A 368 13.96 6.14 -16.64
C LEU A 368 13.14 7.41 -16.41
N VAL A 369 13.23 8.41 -17.29
CA VAL A 369 12.48 9.66 -17.12
C VAL A 369 10.98 9.33 -17.06
N TYR A 370 10.50 8.45 -17.94
CA TYR A 370 9.14 7.94 -17.87
C TYR A 370 8.87 7.16 -16.59
N SER A 371 9.76 6.24 -16.22
CA SER A 371 9.59 5.39 -15.05
C SER A 371 9.46 6.19 -13.74
N VAL A 372 10.27 7.24 -13.57
CA VAL A 372 10.23 8.12 -12.40
C VAL A 372 8.97 8.97 -12.39
N ILE A 373 8.60 9.59 -13.51
CA ILE A 373 7.42 10.45 -13.53
C ILE A 373 6.14 9.63 -13.33
N VAL A 374 6.01 8.47 -14.01
CA VAL A 374 4.84 7.60 -13.81
C VAL A 374 4.82 7.08 -12.38
N GLY A 375 5.93 6.56 -11.86
CA GLY A 375 6.01 6.05 -10.49
C GLY A 375 5.65 7.11 -9.44
N PHE A 376 6.02 8.39 -9.63
CA PHE A 376 5.64 9.45 -8.68
C PHE A 376 4.14 9.72 -8.68
N VAL A 377 3.50 9.64 -9.84
CA VAL A 377 2.07 9.91 -9.96
C VAL A 377 1.24 8.72 -9.52
N SER A 378 1.68 7.49 -9.84
CA SER A 378 1.00 6.28 -9.39
C SER A 378 1.09 6.13 -7.87
N SER A 379 2.23 6.49 -7.26
CA SER A 379 2.39 6.52 -5.80
C SER A 379 1.67 7.69 -5.10
N ALA A 380 1.12 8.67 -5.83
CA ALA A 380 0.57 9.89 -5.23
C ALA A 380 -0.67 9.66 -4.35
N PRO A 381 -1.65 8.81 -4.72
CA PRO A 381 -2.77 8.48 -3.85
C PRO A 381 -2.32 7.84 -2.53
N GLU A 382 -1.40 6.86 -2.55
CA GLU A 382 -0.87 6.27 -1.31
C GLU A 382 -0.09 7.29 -0.49
N ALA A 383 0.77 8.09 -1.12
CA ALA A 383 1.53 9.14 -0.45
C ALA A 383 0.61 10.14 0.26
N THR A 384 -0.53 10.47 -0.36
CA THR A 384 -1.51 11.40 0.20
C THR A 384 -2.19 10.79 1.44
N ILE A 385 -2.60 9.53 1.38
CA ILE A 385 -3.21 8.82 2.52
C ILE A 385 -2.22 8.73 3.68
N THR A 386 -1.00 8.28 3.39
CA THR A 386 0.07 8.14 4.38
C THR A 386 0.39 9.48 5.03
N MET A 387 0.65 10.52 4.24
CA MET A 387 0.96 11.85 4.77
C MET A 387 -0.20 12.45 5.56
N ARG A 388 -1.45 12.21 5.15
CA ARG A 388 -2.62 12.66 5.90
C ARG A 388 -2.68 12.03 7.30
N ALA A 389 -2.46 10.72 7.38
CA ALA A 389 -2.48 10.00 8.65
C ALA A 389 -1.34 10.42 9.60
N ILE A 390 -0.19 10.80 9.04
CA ILE A 390 1.00 11.22 9.81
C ILE A 390 0.92 12.67 10.30
N LEU A 391 0.26 13.53 9.53
CA LEU A 391 0.11 14.94 9.88
C LEU A 391 -0.97 15.17 10.94
N ASP A 392 -1.75 14.13 11.23
CA ASP A 392 -2.69 14.08 12.34
C ASP A 392 -1.93 13.98 13.68
N PRO A 393 -2.21 14.85 14.68
CA PRO A 393 -1.58 14.79 15.99
C PRO A 393 -1.85 13.49 16.78
N GLU A 394 -2.84 12.68 16.38
CA GLU A 394 -3.16 11.44 17.07
C GLU A 394 -2.18 10.31 16.75
N LYS A 395 -1.64 9.70 17.82
CA LYS A 395 -0.64 8.65 17.72
C LYS A 395 -1.15 7.43 16.95
N GLU A 396 -2.43 7.08 17.12
CA GLU A 396 -3.08 5.94 16.44
C GLU A 396 -3.08 6.12 14.92
N ASN A 397 -3.43 7.31 14.44
CA ASN A 397 -3.44 7.64 13.01
C ASN A 397 -2.04 7.56 12.40
N THR A 398 -1.01 7.95 13.17
CA THR A 398 0.39 7.81 12.74
C THR A 398 0.82 6.35 12.61
N GLU A 399 0.43 5.48 13.57
CA GLU A 399 0.72 4.03 13.51
C GLU A 399 0.05 3.38 12.29
N ILE A 400 -1.22 3.73 12.02
CA ILE A 400 -1.96 3.27 10.84
C ILE A 400 -1.28 3.71 9.54
N GLY A 401 -0.85 4.98 9.45
CA GLY A 401 -0.15 5.51 8.28
C GLY A 401 1.16 4.77 7.97
N LEU A 402 1.94 4.43 9.00
CA LEU A 402 3.18 3.67 8.83
C LEU A 402 2.93 2.23 8.35
N VAL A 403 1.96 1.55 8.96
CA VAL A 403 1.56 0.20 8.55
C VAL A 403 1.06 0.20 7.11
N HIS A 404 0.24 1.19 6.74
CA HIS A 404 -0.23 1.34 5.38
C HIS A 404 0.92 1.53 4.38
N GLN A 405 1.91 2.37 4.70
CA GLN A 405 3.05 2.62 3.81
C GLN A 405 3.93 1.38 3.62
N VAL A 406 4.24 0.64 4.70
CA VAL A 406 5.03 -0.60 4.59
C VAL A 406 4.26 -1.69 3.86
N SER A 407 2.97 -1.84 4.13
CA SER A 407 2.09 -2.75 3.39
C SER A 407 2.03 -2.39 1.92
N SER A 408 1.99 -1.11 1.57
CA SER A 408 2.05 -0.64 0.17
C SER A 408 3.37 -1.05 -0.49
N ILE A 409 4.53 -0.82 0.15
CA ILE A 409 5.83 -1.26 -0.38
C ILE A 409 5.85 -2.77 -0.63
N ASN A 410 5.40 -3.56 0.35
CA ASN A 410 5.35 -5.01 0.24
C ASN A 410 4.41 -5.46 -0.90
N GLN A 411 3.23 -4.86 -1.00
CA GLN A 411 2.28 -5.15 -2.06
C GLN A 411 2.85 -4.79 -3.44
N THR A 412 3.39 -3.58 -3.62
CA THR A 412 4.04 -3.18 -4.86
C THR A 412 5.18 -4.16 -5.21
N PHE A 413 5.97 -4.58 -4.22
CA PHE A 413 7.06 -5.54 -4.47
C PHE A 413 6.57 -6.95 -4.83
N PHE A 414 5.58 -7.52 -4.17
CA PHE A 414 5.19 -8.90 -4.50
C PHE A 414 4.17 -8.98 -5.65
N LEU A 415 3.19 -8.09 -5.66
CA LEU A 415 2.09 -8.10 -6.60
C LEU A 415 2.46 -7.37 -7.88
N LEU A 416 2.88 -6.10 -7.78
CA LEU A 416 3.22 -5.31 -8.97
C LEU A 416 4.48 -5.78 -9.68
N PHE A 417 5.44 -6.40 -8.99
CA PHE A 417 6.63 -6.97 -9.63
C PHE A 417 6.47 -8.46 -10.01
N GLY A 418 5.75 -9.25 -9.23
CA GLY A 418 5.46 -10.65 -9.58
C GLY A 418 4.57 -10.79 -10.81
N PHE A 419 3.56 -9.93 -10.95
CA PHE A 419 2.60 -10.00 -12.05
C PHE A 419 3.22 -9.75 -13.45
N PRO A 420 4.04 -8.72 -13.69
CA PRO A 420 4.69 -8.50 -14.98
C PRO A 420 5.57 -9.66 -15.42
N PHE A 421 6.32 -10.30 -14.51
CA PHE A 421 7.12 -11.49 -14.83
C PHE A 421 6.25 -12.67 -15.25
N LEU A 422 5.16 -12.93 -14.50
CA LEU A 422 4.21 -13.95 -14.86
C LEU A 422 3.53 -13.64 -16.21
N PHE A 423 3.09 -12.40 -16.40
CA PHE A 423 2.39 -11.97 -17.60
C PHE A 423 3.29 -12.03 -18.83
N ALA A 424 4.55 -11.57 -18.72
CA ALA A 424 5.55 -11.66 -19.77
C ALA A 424 5.77 -13.12 -20.22
N SER A 425 5.90 -14.02 -19.25
CA SER A 425 6.01 -15.46 -19.51
C SER A 425 4.78 -16.02 -20.23
N ILE A 426 3.56 -15.66 -19.80
CA ILE A 426 2.28 -16.07 -20.42
C ILE A 426 2.19 -15.58 -21.87
N ILE A 427 2.50 -14.30 -22.10
CA ILE A 427 2.40 -13.72 -23.44
C ILE A 427 3.61 -14.05 -24.31
N ASN A 428 4.61 -14.76 -23.80
CA ASN A 428 5.82 -15.14 -24.54
C ASN A 428 6.57 -13.89 -25.03
N ILE A 429 7.00 -13.06 -24.07
CA ILE A 429 7.99 -11.99 -24.28
C ILE A 429 9.07 -12.13 -23.23
N ASN A 430 10.33 -12.02 -23.63
CA ASN A 430 11.45 -12.12 -22.70
C ASN A 430 11.77 -10.73 -22.13
N ILE A 431 11.95 -10.67 -20.82
CA ILE A 431 12.43 -9.49 -20.11
C ILE A 431 13.95 -9.40 -20.32
N PRO A 432 14.46 -8.28 -20.84
CA PRO A 432 15.90 -8.09 -20.98
C PRO A 432 16.55 -8.01 -19.59
N VAL A 433 17.68 -8.71 -19.43
CA VAL A 433 18.54 -8.54 -18.25
C VAL A 433 19.45 -7.37 -18.56
N ALA A 434 19.21 -6.23 -17.92
CA ALA A 434 20.04 -5.05 -18.06
C ALA A 434 20.80 -4.76 -16.76
N LEU A 435 21.97 -4.14 -16.89
CA LEU A 435 22.71 -3.62 -15.74
C LEU A 435 21.82 -2.65 -14.93
N ASP A 436 21.06 -1.80 -15.63
CA ASP A 436 20.14 -0.83 -15.02
C ASP A 436 19.16 -1.53 -14.06
N THR A 437 18.45 -2.57 -14.53
CA THR A 437 17.53 -3.36 -13.70
C THR A 437 18.23 -4.04 -12.53
N THR A 438 19.47 -4.51 -12.73
CA THR A 438 20.27 -5.17 -11.69
C THR A 438 20.68 -4.20 -10.58
N LEU A 439 21.02 -2.97 -10.95
CA LEU A 439 21.31 -1.90 -9.99
C LEU A 439 20.06 -1.53 -9.18
N VAL A 440 18.87 -1.56 -9.77
CA VAL A 440 17.64 -1.36 -9.00
C VAL A 440 17.41 -2.47 -7.99
N PHE A 441 17.58 -3.73 -8.39
CA PHE A 441 17.50 -4.86 -7.45
C PHE A 441 18.49 -4.71 -6.30
N THR A 442 19.68 -4.18 -6.59
CA THR A 442 20.67 -3.87 -5.56
C THR A 442 20.17 -2.80 -4.59
N GLY A 443 19.57 -1.72 -5.11
CA GLY A 443 18.95 -0.67 -4.30
C GLY A 443 17.84 -1.20 -3.39
N ILE A 444 16.89 -1.94 -3.97
CA ILE A 444 15.78 -2.56 -3.21
C ILE A 444 16.32 -3.57 -2.18
N PHE A 445 17.34 -4.35 -2.52
CA PHE A 445 17.99 -5.28 -1.58
C PHE A 445 18.59 -4.53 -0.39
N VAL A 446 19.40 -3.49 -0.62
CA VAL A 446 20.03 -2.71 0.46
C VAL A 446 18.99 -2.06 1.36
N ILE A 447 17.97 -1.46 0.76
CA ILE A 447 16.87 -0.79 1.46
C ILE A 447 16.05 -1.79 2.30
N SER A 448 15.63 -2.90 1.70
CA SER A 448 14.84 -3.93 2.38
C SER A 448 15.63 -4.59 3.51
N LEU A 449 16.93 -4.84 3.31
CA LEU A 449 17.80 -5.35 4.36
C LEU A 449 17.92 -4.36 5.50
N ALA A 450 18.13 -3.08 5.21
CA ALA A 450 18.19 -2.04 6.22
C ALA A 450 16.87 -1.97 7.01
N LEU A 451 15.73 -1.92 6.32
CA LEU A 451 14.41 -1.88 6.94
C LEU A 451 14.16 -3.12 7.82
N HIS A 452 14.54 -4.32 7.35
CA HIS A 452 14.41 -5.55 8.11
C HIS A 452 15.26 -5.55 9.39
N LEU A 453 16.52 -5.11 9.30
CA LEU A 453 17.41 -5.02 10.45
C LEU A 453 16.90 -4.01 11.48
N MET A 454 16.39 -2.86 11.05
CA MET A 454 15.79 -1.83 11.92
C MET A 454 14.57 -2.39 12.66
N ILE A 455 13.67 -3.10 11.95
CA ILE A 455 12.48 -3.69 12.58
C ILE A 455 12.88 -4.73 13.65
N ILE A 456 13.95 -5.51 13.44
CA ILE A 456 14.37 -6.56 14.37
C ILE A 456 15.17 -6.04 15.56
N ASP A 457 16.06 -5.06 15.37
CA ASP A 457 17.07 -4.69 16.38
C ASP A 457 16.45 -4.02 17.60
N ASP A 458 15.65 -2.97 17.41
CA ASP A 458 15.13 -2.17 18.52
C ASP A 458 13.61 -1.95 18.49
N ASN A 459 12.90 -2.35 17.42
CA ASN A 459 11.48 -2.06 17.20
C ASN A 459 11.13 -0.56 17.30
N HIS A 460 12.10 0.32 17.02
CA HIS A 460 11.87 1.75 16.95
C HIS A 460 12.24 2.24 15.55
N PHE A 461 11.66 3.37 15.16
CA PHE A 461 12.16 4.16 14.07
C PHE A 461 12.87 5.38 14.61
N ASP A 462 14.08 5.58 14.08
CA ASP A 462 14.92 6.72 14.41
C ASP A 462 15.18 7.63 13.21
N ARG A 463 15.53 8.89 13.53
CA ARG A 463 15.83 9.88 12.50
C ARG A 463 17.03 9.48 11.63
N VAL A 464 18.01 8.80 12.22
CA VAL A 464 19.19 8.30 11.49
C VAL A 464 18.77 7.26 10.47
N GLU A 465 17.93 6.32 10.87
CA GLU A 465 17.39 5.26 10.02
C GLU A 465 16.55 5.82 8.87
N GLY A 466 15.64 6.75 9.18
CA GLY A 466 14.85 7.44 8.16
C GLY A 466 15.74 8.21 7.17
N THR A 467 16.83 8.81 7.63
CA THR A 467 17.82 9.47 6.77
C THR A 467 18.54 8.46 5.87
N LEU A 468 18.91 7.30 6.41
CA LEU A 468 19.59 6.24 5.66
C LEU A 468 18.68 5.66 4.57
N ILE A 469 17.42 5.34 4.90
CA ILE A 469 16.43 4.87 3.92
C ILE A 469 16.20 5.91 2.82
N LEU A 470 16.06 7.19 3.21
CA LEU A 470 15.88 8.28 2.26
C LEU A 470 17.08 8.41 1.31
N LEU A 471 18.30 8.43 1.86
CA LEU A 471 19.52 8.52 1.06
C LEU A 471 19.68 7.31 0.15
N ALA A 472 19.45 6.09 0.64
CA ALA A 472 19.52 4.88 -0.16
C ALA A 472 18.50 4.89 -1.32
N SER A 473 17.28 5.37 -1.06
CA SER A 473 16.24 5.50 -2.09
C SER A 473 16.61 6.55 -3.14
N ILE A 474 17.07 7.73 -2.71
CA ILE A 474 17.54 8.80 -3.62
C ILE A 474 18.74 8.32 -4.44
N THR A 475 19.72 7.68 -3.81
CA THR A 475 20.90 7.14 -4.51
C THR A 475 20.51 6.05 -5.50
N SER A 476 19.54 5.20 -5.18
CA SER A 476 19.05 4.16 -6.11
C SER A 476 18.34 4.79 -7.32
N LEU A 477 17.48 5.79 -7.09
CA LEU A 477 16.81 6.55 -8.16
C LEU A 477 17.80 7.37 -9.01
N LEU A 478 18.83 7.95 -8.39
CA LEU A 478 19.89 8.67 -9.10
C LEU A 478 20.82 7.74 -9.85
N ALA A 479 21.18 6.58 -9.28
CA ALA A 479 22.00 5.58 -9.96
C ALA A 479 21.29 5.10 -11.22
N LEU A 480 19.98 4.84 -11.11
CA LEU A 480 19.12 4.64 -12.26
C LEU A 480 19.23 5.78 -13.28
N GLY A 481 19.13 7.04 -12.82
CA GLY A 481 19.17 8.25 -13.67
C GLY A 481 20.46 8.44 -14.44
N VAL A 482 21.56 8.26 -13.73
CA VAL A 482 22.92 8.45 -14.22
C VAL A 482 23.30 7.29 -15.14
N VAL A 483 23.05 6.03 -14.72
CA VAL A 483 23.44 4.85 -15.49
C VAL A 483 22.55 4.70 -16.73
N GLY A 484 21.22 4.78 -16.58
CA GLY A 484 20.30 4.64 -17.70
C GLY A 484 20.30 5.81 -18.70
N GLY A 485 20.78 6.99 -18.28
CA GLY A 485 20.84 8.20 -19.10
C GLY A 485 22.22 8.55 -19.69
N LEU A 486 23.34 8.08 -19.11
CA LEU A 486 24.69 8.35 -19.62
C LEU A 486 25.30 7.18 -20.40
N LEU A 487 24.78 5.95 -20.25
CA LEU A 487 25.30 4.76 -20.92
C LEU A 487 24.52 4.36 -22.19
N ASN A 488 23.38 5.02 -22.45
CA ASN A 488 22.61 4.93 -23.69
C ASN A 488 22.73 6.25 -24.46
#